data_AF-A0A2D8QZN8-F1
#
_entry.id   AF-A0A2D8QZN8-F1
#
_cell.length_a   1.000
_cell.length_b   1.000
_cell.length_c   1.000
_cell.angle_alpha   90.00
_cell.angle_beta   90.00
_cell.angle_gamma   90.00
#
_symmetry.space_group_name_H-M   'P 1'
#
loop_
_entity.id
_entity.type
_entity.pdbx_description
1 polymer ?
#
loop_
_entity_poly.entity_id
_entity_poly.type
_entity_poly.pdbx_seq_one_letter_code
_entity_poly.pdbx_strand_id
1 'polypeptide(L)'
;MLPPKGFLTLKQLAALVKNDEIDTVLIAFTDLYGRLMGKRFDAAFFLECAATHGTHCCDYLLTVDMEMTPVTGYRLANWERGYG
;
A
#
# COMPACT_ATOMS: atom_id res chain seq x y z
N MET A 1 -17.60 -22.54 6.92
CA MET A 1 -16.16 -22.62 7.27
C MET A 1 -15.76 -21.22 7.71
N LEU A 2 -15.29 -21.03 8.95
CA LEU A 2 -14.91 -19.69 9.42
C LEU A 2 -13.65 -19.24 8.64
N PRO A 3 -13.59 -17.99 8.15
CA PRO A 3 -12.41 -17.50 7.45
C PRO A 3 -11.17 -17.59 8.37
N PRO A 4 -9.96 -17.84 7.82
CA PRO A 4 -8.75 -18.00 8.63
C PRO A 4 -8.48 -16.72 9.43
N LYS A 5 -8.21 -16.84 10.73
CA LYS A 5 -7.80 -15.69 11.56
C LYS A 5 -6.50 -15.07 11.01
N GLY A 6 -6.63 -13.88 10.43
CA GLY A 6 -5.61 -12.83 10.35
C GLY A 6 -4.55 -12.92 9.26
N PHE A 7 -4.20 -14.10 8.75
CA PHE A 7 -3.12 -14.22 7.76
C PHE A 7 -3.50 -15.19 6.64
N LEU A 8 -3.64 -14.64 5.42
CA LEU A 8 -3.81 -15.41 4.20
C LEU A 8 -2.45 -15.61 3.53
N THR A 9 -2.14 -16.84 3.14
CA THR A 9 -1.09 -17.10 2.15
C THR A 9 -1.52 -16.58 0.78
N LEU A 10 -0.57 -16.29 -0.14
CA LEU A 10 -0.92 -15.88 -1.51
C LEU A 10 -1.81 -16.91 -2.24
N LYS A 11 -1.62 -18.20 -1.96
CA LYS A 11 -2.46 -19.27 -2.52
C LYS A 11 -3.90 -19.19 -2.01
N GLN A 12 -4.08 -18.91 -0.72
CA GLN A 12 -5.43 -18.73 -0.14
C GLN A 12 -6.08 -17.46 -0.66
N LEU A 13 -5.33 -16.36 -0.76
CA LEU A 13 -5.81 -15.12 -1.36
C LEU A 13 -6.27 -15.36 -2.81
N ALA A 14 -5.47 -16.04 -3.63
CA ALA A 14 -5.84 -16.35 -5.00
C ALA A 14 -7.13 -17.19 -5.12
N ALA A 15 -7.36 -18.12 -4.18
CA ALA A 15 -8.61 -18.88 -4.14
C ALA A 15 -9.82 -17.99 -3.83
N LEU A 16 -9.69 -17.05 -2.89
CA LEU A 16 -10.75 -16.11 -2.52
C LEU A 16 -11.04 -15.10 -3.62
N VAL A 17 -10.01 -14.60 -4.32
CA VAL A 17 -10.18 -13.73 -5.49
C VAL A 17 -10.91 -14.46 -6.61
N LYS A 18 -10.55 -15.71 -6.89
CA LYS A 18 -11.22 -16.53 -7.92
C LYS A 18 -12.70 -16.80 -7.60
N ASN A 19 -13.06 -16.82 -6.31
CA ASN A 19 -14.44 -17.01 -5.85
C ASN A 19 -15.22 -15.69 -5.72
N ASP A 20 -14.64 -14.56 -6.16
CA ASP A 20 -15.20 -13.21 -5.99
C ASP A 20 -15.47 -12.82 -4.52
N GLU A 21 -14.76 -13.43 -3.58
CA GLU A 21 -14.88 -13.13 -2.13
C GLU A 21 -13.99 -11.94 -1.71
N ILE A 22 -12.94 -11.66 -2.49
CA ILE A 22 -12.03 -10.52 -2.30
C ILE A 22 -11.74 -9.90 -3.66
N ASP A 23 -12.16 -8.66 -3.86
CA ASP A 23 -11.91 -7.88 -5.09
C ASP A 23 -10.76 -6.87 -4.94
N THR A 24 -10.45 -6.42 -3.72
CA THR A 24 -9.51 -5.33 -3.46
C THR A 24 -8.45 -5.71 -2.43
N VAL A 25 -7.20 -5.35 -2.70
CA VAL A 25 -6.08 -5.44 -1.75
C VAL A 25 -5.55 -4.04 -1.42
N LEU A 26 -5.45 -3.73 -0.14
CA LEU A 26 -4.81 -2.51 0.34
C LEU A 26 -3.36 -2.79 0.69
N ILE A 27 -2.43 -2.18 -0.05
CA ILE A 27 -1.02 -2.14 0.34
C ILE A 27 -0.79 -0.80 1.02
N ALA A 28 -0.45 -0.83 2.31
CA ALA A 28 -0.23 0.37 3.10
C ALA A 28 0.95 0.22 4.05
N PHE A 29 1.53 1.36 4.42
CA PHE A 29 2.55 1.51 5.45
C PHE A 29 2.16 2.67 6.37
N THR A 30 2.84 2.76 7.51
CA THR A 30 2.59 3.79 8.51
C THR A 30 3.43 5.05 8.25
N ASP A 31 2.80 6.22 8.23
CA ASP A 31 3.50 7.51 8.15
C ASP A 31 4.00 8.00 9.53
N LEU A 32 4.59 9.21 9.58
CA LEU A 32 5.13 9.81 10.81
C LEU A 32 4.08 10.01 11.92
N TYR A 33 2.80 10.09 11.56
CA TYR A 33 1.69 10.31 12.50
C TYR A 33 0.96 9.02 12.86
N GLY A 34 1.41 7.87 12.36
CA GLY A 34 0.73 6.61 12.60
C GLY A 34 -0.38 6.28 11.60
N ARG A 35 -0.57 7.06 10.53
CA ARG A 35 -1.64 6.85 9.53
C ARG A 35 -1.23 5.79 8.52
N LEU A 36 -2.21 5.04 8.01
CA LEU A 36 -2.00 4.12 6.90
C LEU A 36 -2.03 4.88 5.56
N MET A 37 -0.88 4.93 4.90
CA MET A 37 -0.69 5.52 3.58
C MET A 37 -0.39 4.43 2.56
N GLY A 38 -0.97 4.50 1.37
CA GLY A 38 -0.83 3.41 0.42
C GLY A 38 -1.72 3.50 -0.81
N LYS A 39 -1.91 2.36 -1.47
CA LYS A 39 -2.72 2.21 -2.68
C LYS A 39 -3.75 1.10 -2.49
N ARG A 40 -4.87 1.24 -3.20
CA ARG A 40 -5.83 0.15 -3.40
C ARG A 40 -5.53 -0.50 -4.73
N PHE A 41 -5.43 -1.82 -4.74
CA PHE A 41 -5.23 -2.61 -5.93
C PHE A 41 -6.48 -3.45 -6.18
N ASP A 42 -6.82 -3.62 -7.45
CA ASP A 42 -7.56 -4.79 -7.88
C ASP A 42 -6.80 -6.05 -7.43
N ALA A 43 -7.52 -7.01 -6.85
CA ALA A 43 -6.90 -8.16 -6.21
C ALA A 43 -6.25 -9.12 -7.22
N ALA A 44 -6.79 -9.24 -8.44
CA ALA A 44 -6.17 -10.02 -9.49
C ALA A 44 -4.86 -9.38 -9.95
N PHE A 45 -4.88 -8.06 -10.18
CA PHE A 45 -3.66 -7.31 -10.52
C PHE A 45 -2.61 -7.36 -9.41
N PHE A 46 -3.02 -7.31 -8.14
CA PHE A 46 -2.11 -7.48 -7.00
C PHE A 46 -1.37 -8.82 -7.08
N LEU A 47 -2.10 -9.92 -7.30
CA LEU A 47 -1.53 -11.26 -7.38
C LEU A 47 -0.60 -11.44 -8.58
N GLU A 48 -0.95 -10.84 -9.72
CA GLU A 48 -0.16 -10.93 -10.96
C GLU A 48 1.15 -10.13 -10.87
N CYS A 49 1.09 -8.91 -10.34
CA CYS A 49 2.20 -7.96 -10.42
C CYS A 49 2.80 -7.65 -9.05
N ALA A 50 2.01 -7.01 -8.17
CA ALA A 50 2.53 -6.37 -6.96
C ALA A 50 3.02 -7.36 -5.90
N ALA A 51 2.43 -8.56 -5.80
CA ALA A 51 2.82 -9.58 -4.84
C ALA A 51 4.25 -10.12 -5.07
N THR A 52 4.71 -10.10 -6.32
CA THR A 52 6.04 -10.62 -6.71
C THR A 52 7.07 -9.51 -6.89
N HIS A 53 6.67 -8.40 -7.52
CA HIS A 53 7.60 -7.32 -7.89
C HIS A 53 7.58 -6.14 -6.92
N GLY A 54 6.65 -6.12 -5.96
CA GLY A 54 6.38 -4.97 -5.12
C GLY A 54 5.62 -3.86 -5.87
N THR A 55 5.52 -2.70 -5.23
CA THR A 55 4.95 -1.50 -5.85
C THR A 55 5.72 -0.27 -5.40
N HIS A 56 5.68 0.79 -6.21
CA HIS A 56 6.31 2.06 -5.88
C HIS A 56 5.35 2.94 -5.08
N CYS A 57 5.90 3.65 -4.11
CA CYS A 57 5.27 4.78 -3.45
C CYS A 57 6.21 5.98 -3.52
N CYS A 58 5.65 7.19 -3.58
CA CYS A 58 6.46 8.39 -3.56
C CYS A 58 6.92 8.66 -2.12
N ASP A 59 8.19 9.00 -1.95
CA ASP A 59 8.82 9.22 -0.65
C ASP A 59 8.17 10.36 0.14
N TYR A 60 7.54 11.32 -0.54
CA TYR A 60 6.84 12.43 0.14
C TYR A 60 5.72 11.96 1.06
N LEU A 61 5.13 10.78 0.83
CA LEU A 61 4.10 10.22 1.70
C LEU A 61 4.61 9.94 3.13
N LEU A 62 5.93 9.87 3.32
CA LEU A 62 6.55 9.77 4.63
C LEU A 62 6.75 11.12 5.32
N THR A 63 6.57 12.24 4.62
CA THR A 63 6.97 13.58 5.10
C THR A 63 5.86 14.63 4.96
N VAL A 64 4.64 14.22 4.61
CA VAL A 64 3.48 15.13 4.56
C VAL A 64 2.85 15.33 5.92
N ASP A 65 2.22 16.49 6.11
CA ASP A 65 1.35 16.75 7.24
C ASP A 65 -0.05 16.11 7.09
N MET A 66 -0.97 16.50 7.98
CA MET A 66 -2.34 16.01 7.98
C MET A 66 -3.13 16.39 6.72
N GLU A 67 -2.81 17.54 6.12
CA GLU A 67 -3.45 18.12 4.94
C GLU A 67 -2.75 17.69 3.63
N MET A 68 -1.88 16.67 3.68
CA MET A 68 -1.08 16.16 2.55
C MET A 68 -0.09 17.19 1.97
N THR A 69 0.31 18.17 2.76
CA THR A 69 1.31 19.16 2.36
C THR A 69 2.71 18.66 2.74
N PRO A 70 3.67 18.61 1.80
CA PRO A 70 5.04 18.24 2.12
C PRO A 70 5.64 19.20 3.15
N VAL A 71 6.06 18.67 4.29
CA VAL A 71 6.69 19.47 5.36
C VAL A 71 8.14 19.74 4.98
N THR A 72 8.57 20.99 5.10
CA THR A 72 9.95 21.39 4.81
C THR A 72 10.92 20.89 5.88
N GLY A 73 12.21 20.81 5.54
CA GLY A 73 13.26 20.39 6.47
C GLY A 73 13.59 18.89 6.45
N TYR A 74 12.80 18.06 5.76
CA TYR A 74 13.15 16.67 5.51
C TYR A 74 14.09 16.53 4.31
N ARG A 75 15.17 15.75 4.49
CA ARG A 75 16.14 15.49 3.41
C ARG A 75 15.56 14.66 2.26
N LEU A 76 14.56 13.80 2.54
CA LEU A 76 13.98 12.85 1.58
C LEU A 76 12.99 13.48 0.59
N ALA A 77 12.32 14.57 0.94
CA ALA A 77 11.26 15.15 0.12
C ALA A 77 11.37 16.67 0.15
N ASN A 78 11.81 17.26 -0.96
CA ASN A 78 11.90 18.70 -1.10
C ASN A 78 11.69 19.11 -2.55
N TRP A 79 11.23 20.35 -2.74
CA TRP A 79 10.93 20.89 -4.08
C TRP A 79 12.14 20.83 -5.03
N GLU A 80 13.36 20.95 -4.51
CA GLU A 80 14.59 20.98 -5.30
C GLU A 80 15.00 19.59 -5.84
N ARG A 81 14.71 18.52 -5.12
CA ARG A 81 15.07 17.14 -5.48
C ARG A 81 13.90 16.30 -5.97
N GLY A 82 12.69 16.84 -5.89
CA GLY A 82 11.46 16.10 -6.16
C GLY A 82 10.98 15.29 -4.96
N TYR A 83 9.90 14.55 -5.19
CA TYR A 83 9.10 13.90 -4.15
C TYR A 83 9.19 12.36 -4.19
N GLY A 84 10.17 11.84 -4.92
CA GLY A 84 10.23 10.44 -5.36
C GLY A 84 9.54 10.25 -6.69
#